data_AF-A0A436AEX9-F1
#
_entry.id   AF-A0A436AEX9-F1
#
_cell.length_a   1.000
_cell.length_b   1.000
_cell.length_c   1.000
_cell.angle_alpha   90.00
_cell.angle_beta   90.00
_cell.angle_gamma   90.00
#
_symmetry.space_group_name_H-M   'P 1'
#
loop_
_entity.id
_entity.type
_entity.pdbx_description
1 polymer ?
#
loop_
_entity_poly.entity_id
_entity_poly.type
_entity_poly.pdbx_seq_one_letter_code
_entity_poly.pdbx_strand_id
1 'polypeptide(L)'
;LMGLMGLGMALVVSPLSTAIMTAVEDKDTGAASGINNAVSRIGGLIAVAAMGSLAAWVYANALDASATSGIPGFGEPAPAGLAPAIDATRLAASDAAFAAVSSVTALLCLLAAVIAWTTIPGDRLPWPRKAEDTPG
;
A
#
# COMPACT_ATOMS: atom_id res chain seq x y z
N LEU A 1 0.91 14.42 10.91
CA LEU A 1 1.05 13.36 9.88
C LEU A 1 0.28 12.08 10.25
N MET A 2 0.49 11.50 11.44
CA MET A 2 -0.24 10.29 11.89
C MET A 2 -1.78 10.43 11.88
N GLY A 3 -2.31 11.60 12.28
CA GLY A 3 -3.77 11.84 12.24
C GLY A 3 -4.36 11.83 10.83
N LEU A 4 -3.65 12.40 9.84
CA LEU A 4 -4.11 12.44 8.44
C LEU A 4 -4.09 11.05 7.80
N MET A 5 -3.03 10.26 8.07
CA MET A 5 -2.92 8.89 7.60
C MET A 5 -3.99 7.98 8.22
N GLY A 6 -4.23 8.10 9.54
CA GLY A 6 -5.26 7.34 10.24
C GLY A 6 -6.67 7.63 9.74
N LEU A 7 -6.96 8.91 9.47
CA LEU A 7 -8.25 9.35 8.93
C LEU A 7 -8.44 8.87 7.49
N GLY A 8 -7.39 8.95 6.65
CA GLY A 8 -7.41 8.40 5.29
C GLY A 8 -7.65 6.88 5.26
N MET A 9 -6.98 6.12 6.14
CA MET A 9 -7.20 4.68 6.25
C MET A 9 -8.62 4.34 6.73
N ALA A 10 -9.16 5.07 7.71
CA ALA A 10 -10.51 4.85 8.21
C ALA A 10 -11.59 5.09 7.13
N LEU A 11 -11.39 6.12 6.31
CA LEU A 11 -12.30 6.47 5.21
C LEU A 11 -12.29 5.47 4.05
N VAL A 12 -11.25 4.64 3.90
CA VAL A 12 -11.15 3.66 2.81
C VAL A 12 -11.48 2.25 3.29
N VAL A 13 -10.91 1.83 4.41
CA VAL A 13 -10.99 0.44 4.89
C VAL A 13 -12.42 0.08 5.32
N SER A 14 -13.08 0.99 6.04
CA SER A 14 -14.45 0.77 6.53
C SER A 14 -15.46 0.57 5.37
N PRO A 15 -15.62 1.53 4.43
CA PRO A 15 -16.58 1.35 3.33
C PRO A 15 -16.19 0.22 2.36
N LEU A 16 -14.91 -0.10 2.18
CA LEU A 16 -14.50 -1.22 1.34
C LEU A 16 -14.96 -2.56 1.94
N SER A 17 -14.75 -2.76 3.24
CA SER A 17 -15.22 -3.97 3.92
C SER A 17 -16.74 -4.04 3.91
N THR A 18 -17.43 -2.91 4.12
CA THR A 18 -18.89 -2.84 4.02
C THR A 18 -19.35 -3.21 2.62
N ALA A 19 -18.76 -2.64 1.55
CA ALA A 19 -19.14 -2.92 0.17
C ALA A 19 -19.05 -4.41 -0.17
N ILE A 20 -17.97 -5.08 0.26
CA ILE A 20 -17.80 -6.53 0.04
C ILE A 20 -18.86 -7.33 0.80
N MET A 21 -19.07 -7.03 2.07
CA MET A 21 -20.05 -7.75 2.89
C MET A 21 -21.49 -7.51 2.43
N THR A 22 -21.78 -6.33 1.88
CA THR A 22 -23.09 -5.98 1.34
C THR A 22 -23.32 -6.48 -0.08
N ALA A 23 -22.29 -6.94 -0.80
CA ALA A 23 -22.42 -7.44 -2.17
C ALA A 23 -22.81 -8.94 -2.23
N VAL A 24 -22.98 -9.59 -1.08
CA VAL A 24 -23.34 -11.01 -0.97
C VAL A 24 -24.57 -11.21 -0.11
N GLU A 25 -25.29 -12.31 -0.31
CA GLU A 25 -26.40 -12.72 0.56
C GLU A 25 -25.87 -13.14 1.94
N ASP A 26 -26.70 -13.00 3.00
CA ASP A 26 -26.28 -13.26 4.39
C ASP A 26 -25.69 -14.66 4.61
N LYS A 27 -26.12 -15.66 3.84
CA LYS A 27 -25.58 -17.03 3.89
C LYS A 27 -24.13 -17.15 3.41
N ASP A 28 -23.65 -16.19 2.63
CA ASP A 28 -22.34 -16.22 1.97
C ASP A 28 -21.33 -15.21 2.60
N THR A 29 -21.76 -14.41 3.59
CA THR A 29 -20.94 -13.40 4.28
C THR A 29 -19.65 -13.96 4.89
N GLY A 30 -19.70 -15.20 5.42
CA GLY A 30 -18.52 -15.88 5.97
C GLY A 30 -17.45 -16.16 4.90
N ALA A 31 -17.87 -16.62 3.72
CA ALA A 31 -16.97 -16.86 2.59
C ALA A 31 -16.41 -15.53 2.03
N ALA A 32 -17.25 -14.50 1.91
CA ALA A 32 -16.84 -13.18 1.43
C ALA A 32 -15.77 -12.52 2.33
N SER A 33 -15.94 -12.58 3.65
CA SER A 33 -14.95 -12.08 4.62
C SER A 33 -13.63 -12.86 4.54
N GLY A 34 -13.71 -14.19 4.41
CA GLY A 34 -12.54 -15.06 4.23
C GLY A 34 -11.72 -14.70 2.98
N ILE A 35 -12.40 -14.48 1.85
CA ILE A 35 -11.77 -14.04 0.59
C ILE A 35 -11.12 -12.67 0.78
N ASN A 36 -11.81 -11.69 1.37
CA ASN A 36 -11.24 -10.37 1.62
C ASN A 36 -9.96 -10.42 2.48
N ASN A 37 -9.96 -11.27 3.51
CA ASN A 37 -8.79 -11.45 4.37
C ASN A 37 -7.61 -12.07 3.60
N ALA A 38 -7.87 -13.11 2.80
CA ALA A 38 -6.86 -13.75 1.98
C ALA A 38 -6.25 -12.76 0.97
N VAL A 39 -7.10 -12.02 0.25
CA VAL A 39 -6.68 -11.00 -0.72
C VAL A 39 -5.87 -9.89 -0.03
N SER A 40 -6.29 -9.41 1.13
CA SER A 40 -5.58 -8.37 1.88
C SER A 40 -4.17 -8.79 2.28
N ARG A 41 -3.99 -10.04 2.74
CA ARG A 41 -2.67 -10.58 3.10
C ARG A 41 -1.78 -10.73 1.87
N ILE A 42 -2.30 -11.34 0.81
CA ILE A 42 -1.55 -11.54 -0.44
C ILE A 42 -1.14 -10.18 -1.03
N GLY A 43 -2.06 -9.22 -1.07
CA GLY A 43 -1.80 -7.86 -1.52
C GLY A 43 -0.72 -7.17 -0.71
N GLY A 44 -0.75 -7.30 0.62
CA GLY A 44 0.28 -6.76 1.51
C GLY A 44 1.66 -7.35 1.23
N LEU A 45 1.77 -8.67 1.06
CA LEU A 45 3.02 -9.35 0.74
C LEU A 45 3.58 -8.91 -0.62
N ILE A 46 2.73 -8.84 -1.65
CA ILE A 46 3.11 -8.37 -2.99
C ILE A 46 3.58 -6.92 -2.93
N ALA A 47 2.86 -6.05 -2.20
CA ALA A 47 3.23 -4.65 -2.06
C ALA A 47 4.61 -4.50 -1.40
N VAL A 48 4.88 -5.22 -0.31
CA VAL A 48 6.19 -5.19 0.36
C VAL A 48 7.30 -5.65 -0.59
N ALA A 49 7.11 -6.78 -1.28
CA ALA A 49 8.10 -7.30 -2.22
C ALA A 49 8.36 -6.32 -3.38
N ALA A 50 7.31 -5.82 -4.02
CA ALA A 50 7.41 -4.91 -5.16
C ALA A 50 8.06 -3.58 -4.77
N MET A 51 7.67 -2.98 -3.65
CA MET A 51 8.24 -1.70 -3.20
C MET A 51 9.69 -1.86 -2.75
N GLY A 52 10.05 -2.98 -2.11
CA GLY A 52 11.44 -3.30 -1.78
C GLY A 52 12.32 -3.45 -3.03
N SER A 53 11.85 -4.18 -4.05
CA SER A 53 12.55 -4.32 -5.33
C SER A 53 12.68 -2.99 -6.07
N LEU A 54 11.63 -2.17 -6.08
CA LEU A 54 11.66 -0.83 -6.67
C LEU A 54 12.71 0.05 -5.97
N ALA A 55 12.71 0.08 -4.64
CA ALA A 55 13.66 0.88 -3.87
C ALA A 55 15.11 0.45 -4.15
N ALA A 56 15.39 -0.85 -4.15
CA ALA A 56 16.72 -1.39 -4.47
C ALA A 56 17.16 -1.05 -5.90
N TRP A 57 16.24 -1.13 -6.88
CA TRP A 57 16.51 -0.78 -8.26
C TRP A 57 16.80 0.72 -8.43
N VAL A 58 15.97 1.61 -7.87
CA VAL A 58 16.21 3.06 -7.93
C VAL A 58 17.51 3.44 -7.24
N TYR A 59 17.79 2.84 -6.08
CA TYR A 59 19.05 3.02 -5.37
C TYR A 59 20.26 2.65 -6.24
N ALA A 60 20.23 1.47 -6.87
CA ALA A 60 21.31 1.02 -7.74
C ALA A 60 21.52 1.96 -8.94
N ASN A 61 20.46 2.43 -9.59
CA ASN A 61 20.55 3.39 -10.71
C ASN A 61 21.06 4.77 -10.26
N ALA A 62 20.71 5.21 -9.05
CA ALA A 62 21.21 6.46 -8.48
C ALA A 62 22.71 6.38 -8.17
N LEU A 63 23.21 5.19 -7.82
CA LEU A 63 24.64 4.92 -7.63
C LEU A 63 25.40 4.75 -8.94
N ASP A 64 24.78 4.24 -10.01
CA ASP A 64 25.45 4.03 -11.31
C ASP A 64 25.84 5.36 -12.00
N ALA A 65 25.25 6.49 -11.57
CA ALA A 65 25.71 7.84 -11.91
C ALA A 65 27.04 8.23 -11.21
N SER A 66 27.47 7.47 -10.20
CA SER A 66 28.65 7.68 -9.37
C SER A 66 29.43 6.36 -9.28
N ALA A 67 30.21 6.00 -10.30
CA ALA A 67 31.00 4.76 -10.42
C ALA A 67 32.02 4.54 -9.26
N THR A 68 31.52 4.29 -8.05
CA THR A 68 32.27 4.37 -6.80
C THR A 68 32.16 3.03 -6.10
N SER A 69 33.25 2.27 -6.16
CA SER A 69 33.35 0.97 -5.52
C SER A 69 33.35 1.13 -3.99
N GLY A 70 32.63 0.26 -3.27
CA GLY A 70 32.59 0.25 -1.80
C GLY A 70 31.35 0.87 -1.14
N ILE A 71 30.34 1.28 -1.91
CA ILE A 71 29.04 1.72 -1.37
C ILE A 71 28.18 0.49 -1.01
N PRO A 72 27.65 0.38 0.21
CA PRO A 72 26.73 -0.70 0.60
C PRO A 72 25.46 -0.72 -0.26
N GLY A 73 24.88 -1.90 -0.45
CA GLY A 73 23.58 -2.05 -1.11
C GLY A 73 22.43 -1.40 -0.32
N PHE A 74 21.28 -1.23 -0.98
CA PHE A 74 20.08 -0.73 -0.30
C PHE A 74 19.69 -1.66 0.85
N GLY A 75 19.60 -1.12 2.06
CA GLY A 75 19.25 -1.89 3.27
C GLY A 75 20.44 -2.57 3.96
N GLU A 76 21.64 -2.54 3.38
CA GLU A 76 22.85 -3.04 4.04
C GLU A 76 23.36 -2.04 5.10
N PRO A 77 23.88 -2.52 6.24
CA PRO A 77 24.49 -1.65 7.25
C PRO A 77 25.69 -0.90 6.68
N ALA A 78 25.79 0.39 6.98
CA ALA A 78 26.95 1.19 6.60
C ALA A 78 28.20 0.76 7.41
N PRO A 79 29.34 0.45 6.76
CA PRO A 79 30.60 0.22 7.45
C PRO A 79 31.02 1.43 8.29
N ALA A 80 31.64 1.18 9.44
CA ALA A 80 32.20 2.25 10.26
C ALA A 80 33.35 2.95 9.49
N GLY A 81 33.35 4.28 9.46
CA GLY A 81 34.44 5.07 8.87
C GLY A 81 34.33 5.34 7.36
N LEU A 82 33.11 5.30 6.79
CA LEU A 82 32.90 5.76 5.41
C LEU A 82 33.38 7.21 5.23
N ALA A 83 34.09 7.47 4.13
CA ALA A 83 34.46 8.83 3.79
C ALA A 83 33.20 9.70 3.59
N PRO A 84 33.19 10.97 4.03
CA PRO A 84 31.98 11.81 3.99
C PRO A 84 31.32 11.93 2.62
N ALA A 85 32.12 11.95 1.55
CA ALA A 85 31.61 12.00 0.18
C ALA A 85 30.84 10.73 -0.22
N ILE A 86 31.31 9.56 0.20
CA ILE A 86 30.69 8.26 -0.07
C ILE A 86 29.37 8.13 0.70
N ASP A 87 29.36 8.56 1.97
CA ASP A 87 28.14 8.55 2.78
C ASP A 87 27.09 9.53 2.25
N ALA A 88 27.50 10.70 1.75
CA ALA A 88 26.59 11.64 1.08
C ALA A 88 25.95 11.05 -0.18
N THR A 89 26.70 10.35 -1.02
CA THR A 89 26.16 9.65 -2.20
C THR A 89 25.18 8.54 -1.80
N ARG A 90 25.52 7.75 -0.78
CA ARG A 90 24.65 6.71 -0.22
C ARG A 90 23.32 7.26 0.30
N LEU A 91 23.37 8.38 1.03
CA LEU A 91 22.19 9.08 1.53
C LEU A 91 21.33 9.61 0.38
N ALA A 92 21.93 10.29 -0.60
CA ALA A 92 21.21 10.79 -1.77
C ALA A 92 20.51 9.67 -2.58
N ALA A 93 21.18 8.53 -2.77
CA ALA A 93 20.59 7.37 -3.42
C ALA A 93 19.45 6.76 -2.59
N SER A 94 19.57 6.76 -1.26
CA SER A 94 18.50 6.30 -0.35
C SER A 94 17.29 7.22 -0.42
N ASP A 95 17.51 8.53 -0.41
CA ASP A 95 16.45 9.54 -0.56
C ASP A 95 15.71 9.39 -1.90
N ALA A 96 16.44 9.16 -3.00
CA ALA A 96 15.85 8.89 -4.30
C ALA A 96 14.98 7.62 -4.30
N ALA A 97 15.45 6.54 -3.66
CA ALA A 97 14.68 5.31 -3.52
C ALA A 97 13.38 5.52 -2.73
N PHE A 98 13.44 6.22 -1.59
CA PHE A 98 12.24 6.52 -0.79
C PHE A 98 11.28 7.47 -1.51
N ALA A 99 11.80 8.47 -2.24
CA ALA A 99 10.99 9.38 -3.04
C ALA A 99 10.25 8.63 -4.16
N ALA A 100 10.89 7.66 -4.81
CA ALA A 100 10.27 6.82 -5.83
C ALA A 100 9.15 5.95 -5.24
N VAL A 101 9.40 5.27 -4.12
CA VAL A 101 8.38 4.47 -3.42
C VAL A 101 7.19 5.34 -3.02
N SER A 102 7.46 6.53 -2.47
CA SER A 102 6.41 7.48 -2.09
C SER A 102 5.58 7.94 -3.30
N SER A 103 6.24 8.27 -4.42
CA SER A 103 5.59 8.74 -5.64
C SER A 103 4.71 7.65 -6.27
N VAL A 104 5.21 6.41 -6.36
CA VAL A 104 4.45 5.27 -6.87
C VAL A 104 3.26 4.99 -5.97
N THR A 105 3.44 4.99 -4.64
CA THR A 105 2.34 4.80 -3.69
C THR A 105 1.29 5.90 -3.84
N ALA A 106 1.70 7.16 -3.95
CA ALA A 106 0.80 8.28 -4.16
C ALA A 106 0.00 8.13 -5.47
N LEU A 107 0.65 7.70 -6.57
CA LEU A 107 -0.02 7.43 -7.84
C LEU A 107 -1.05 6.29 -7.69
N LEU A 108 -0.68 5.19 -7.03
CA LEU A 108 -1.60 4.08 -6.79
C LEU A 108 -2.81 4.52 -5.95
N CYS A 109 -2.61 5.33 -4.91
CA CYS A 109 -3.70 5.90 -4.13
C CYS A 109 -4.61 6.80 -4.97
N LEU A 110 -4.04 7.64 -5.84
CA LEU A 110 -4.82 8.49 -6.76
C LEU A 110 -5.63 7.65 -7.75
N LEU A 111 -5.04 6.63 -8.35
CA LEU A 111 -5.72 5.71 -9.25
C LEU A 111 -6.86 4.97 -8.53
N ALA A 112 -6.62 4.48 -7.31
CA ALA A 112 -7.64 3.82 -6.50
C ALA A 112 -8.81 4.77 -6.19
N ALA A 113 -8.53 6.03 -5.86
CA ALA A 113 -9.55 7.04 -5.62
C ALA A 113 -10.40 7.32 -6.87
N VAL A 114 -9.76 7.45 -8.04
CA VAL A 114 -10.46 7.65 -9.32
C VAL A 114 -11.32 6.44 -9.67
N ILE A 115 -10.81 5.22 -9.53
CA ILE A 115 -11.58 4.00 -9.78
C ILE A 115 -12.80 3.96 -8.87
N ALA A 116 -12.62 4.11 -7.56
CA ALA A 116 -13.72 4.09 -6.59
C ALA A 116 -14.78 5.16 -6.91
N TRP A 117 -14.35 6.37 -7.27
CA TRP A 117 -15.26 7.45 -7.66
C TRP A 117 -16.11 7.11 -8.89
N THR A 118 -15.54 6.37 -9.85
CA THR A 118 -16.22 6.05 -11.12
C THR A 118 -17.04 4.76 -11.08
N THR A 119 -16.73 3.82 -10.18
CA THR A 119 -17.31 2.47 -10.22
C THR A 119 -18.32 2.16 -9.13
N ILE A 120 -18.32 2.87 -7.99
CA ILE A 120 -19.24 2.57 -6.88
C ILE A 120 -20.64 3.15 -7.19
N PRO A 121 -21.66 2.32 -7.49
CA PRO A 121 -23.02 2.80 -7.75
C PRO A 121 -23.68 3.20 -6.42
N GLY A 122 -24.48 4.27 -6.42
CA GLY A 122 -25.24 4.71 -5.25
C GLY A 122 -26.55 3.94 -4.99
N ASP A 123 -26.79 2.86 -5.73
CA ASP A 123 -28.08 2.18 -5.76
C ASP A 123 -28.27 1.26 -4.55
N ARG A 124 -29.53 1.10 -4.12
CA ARG A 124 -29.89 0.15 -3.07
C ARG A 124 -29.69 -1.28 -3.59
N LEU A 125 -29.18 -2.15 -2.72
CA LEU A 125 -28.98 -3.57 -3.02
C LEU A 125 -30.25 -4.21 -3.58
N PRO A 126 -30.13 -5.12 -4.56
CA PRO A 126 -31.29 -5.73 -5.20
C PRO A 126 -32.04 -6.73 -4.31
N TRP A 127 -31.50 -7.08 -3.13
CA TRP A 127 -32.18 -7.94 -2.16
C TRP A 127 -32.63 -7.18 -0.90
N PRO A 128 -33.79 -7.53 -0.33
CA PRO A 128 -34.26 -6.96 0.93
C PRO A 128 -33.37 -7.41 2.09
N ARG A 129 -32.88 -6.47 2.90
CA ARG A 129 -32.25 -6.80 4.19
C ARG A 129 -33.32 -7.41 5.10
N LYS A 130 -33.08 -8.62 5.61
CA LYS A 130 -33.96 -9.24 6.61
C LYS A 130 -33.95 -8.32 7.84
N ALA A 131 -35.09 -7.75 8.20
CA ALA A 131 -35.23 -7.02 9.46
C ALA A 131 -34.89 -8.01 10.58
N GLU A 132 -33.97 -7.64 11.48
CA GLU A 132 -33.74 -8.40 12.70
C GLU A 132 -35.07 -8.47 13.45
N ASP A 133 -35.60 -9.69 13.59
CA ASP A 133 -36.67 -9.98 14.54
C ASP A 133 -36.16 -9.61 15.93
N THR A 134 -36.53 -8.42 16.42
CA THR A 134 -36.41 -8.06 17.83
C THR A 134 -37.28 -9.00 18.64
N PRO A 135 -36.73 -9.84 19.54
CA PRO A 135 -37.56 -10.54 20.51
C PRO A 135 -38.00 -9.52 21.57
N GLY A 136 -39.30 -9.26 21.61
CA GLY A 136 -39.97 -8.61 22.75
C GLY A 136 -40.19 -9.58 23.90
#